data_AF-A0A9P5TVK4-F1
#
_entry.id   AF-A0A9P5TVK4-F1
#
_cell.length_a   1.000
_cell.length_b   1.000
_cell.length_c   1.000
_cell.angle_alpha   90.00
_cell.angle_beta   90.00
_cell.angle_gamma   90.00
#
_symmetry.space_group_name_H-M   'P 1'
#
loop_
_entity.id
_entity.type
_entity.pdbx_description
1 polymer ?
#
loop_
_entity_poly.entity_id
_entity_poly.type
_entity_poly.pdbx_seq_one_letter_code
_entity_poly.pdbx_strand_id
1 'polypeptide(L)'
;MPKAVHAWVKSLSILASRKVAPPRDSVADGEHIVATLFKSWLRIRDSVLSRLHTPQVAPIKLSNKCWRSLLDVVGGLHTGSALETRSGMRHADMRDVLENTLRIDKGGSFMDAPVYWEGKLIGSDGLPDASVARAVLWELCELNFRHELEALDGVLDESKMAWTDRNTLVNQCWVGLVNQVNIAEATQGLGATSVVDRAPFLQMLHKVMRTWEGVKPAELVEAFPDTTSAHNYSTRLERVELNLALFYCESFLNVYGRAASVPHHL
;
A
#
# COMPACT_ATOMS: atom_id res chain seq x y z
N MET A 1 1.56 -17.17 -14.71
CA MET A 1 1.67 -16.05 -13.76
C MET A 1 2.11 -14.81 -14.52
N PRO A 2 1.43 -13.67 -14.40
CA PRO A 2 1.88 -12.43 -15.04
C PRO A 2 3.26 -12.03 -14.50
N LYS A 3 4.20 -11.72 -15.39
CA LYS A 3 5.61 -11.47 -15.09
C LYS A 3 5.86 -10.16 -14.31
N ALA A 4 4.87 -9.28 -14.17
CA ALA A 4 5.03 -7.93 -13.62
C ALA A 4 5.43 -7.90 -12.13
N VAL A 5 4.83 -8.77 -11.31
CA VAL A 5 5.05 -8.78 -9.85
C VAL A 5 6.03 -9.87 -9.43
N HIS A 6 6.51 -10.67 -10.39
CA HIS A 6 7.39 -11.81 -10.09
C HIS A 6 8.72 -11.37 -9.49
N ALA A 7 9.32 -10.28 -9.97
CA ALA A 7 10.58 -9.77 -9.42
C ALA A 7 10.44 -9.32 -7.95
N TRP A 8 9.36 -8.61 -7.63
CA TRP A 8 9.07 -8.11 -6.29
C TRP A 8 8.70 -9.23 -5.31
N VAL A 9 7.80 -10.13 -5.71
CA VAL A 9 7.43 -11.31 -4.90
C VAL A 9 8.60 -12.28 -4.77
N LYS A 10 9.43 -12.46 -5.80
CA LYS A 10 10.69 -13.21 -5.71
C LYS A 10 11.66 -12.56 -4.73
N SER A 11 11.77 -11.23 -4.71
CA SER A 11 12.60 -10.49 -3.75
C SER A 11 12.13 -10.74 -2.31
N LEU A 12 10.83 -10.63 -2.07
CA LEU A 12 10.24 -11.00 -0.79
C LEU A 12 10.47 -12.47 -0.44
N SER A 13 10.42 -13.39 -1.41
CA SER A 13 10.62 -14.83 -1.19
C SER A 13 12.08 -15.18 -0.87
N ILE A 14 13.03 -14.54 -1.54
CA ILE A 14 14.47 -14.62 -1.26
C ILE A 14 14.72 -14.17 0.19
N LEU A 15 14.12 -13.06 0.62
CA LEU A 15 14.24 -12.56 2.00
C LEU A 15 13.48 -13.43 3.02
N ALA A 16 12.30 -13.95 2.66
CA ALA A 16 11.45 -14.76 3.52
C ALA A 16 11.96 -16.19 3.74
N SER A 17 12.82 -16.72 2.85
CA SER A 17 13.51 -18.01 3.04
C SER A 17 14.40 -18.09 4.30
N ARG A 18 14.42 -17.04 5.14
CA ARG A 18 15.05 -16.99 6.45
C ARG A 18 14.14 -17.28 7.66
N LYS A 19 12.79 -17.33 7.54
CA LYS A 19 11.90 -17.78 8.64
C LYS A 19 10.58 -18.33 8.11
N VAL A 20 10.25 -19.57 8.49
CA VAL A 20 8.96 -20.23 8.20
C VAL A 20 8.01 -20.10 9.40
N ALA A 21 6.73 -19.83 9.14
CA ALA A 21 5.65 -20.06 10.10
C ALA A 21 4.43 -20.72 9.41
N PRO A 22 3.68 -21.62 10.08
CA PRO A 22 2.64 -22.45 9.49
C PRO A 22 1.23 -21.80 9.55
N PRO A 23 0.23 -22.35 8.83
CA PRO A 23 -1.09 -21.76 8.69
C PRO A 23 -2.05 -22.16 9.82
N ARG A 24 -3.14 -21.40 9.99
CA ARG A 24 -4.28 -21.74 10.86
C ARG A 24 -5.61 -21.58 10.11
N ASP A 25 -6.41 -22.63 10.15
CA ASP A 25 -7.78 -22.70 9.63
C ASP A 25 -8.83 -22.41 10.71
N SER A 26 -9.82 -21.59 10.36
CA SER A 26 -11.21 -21.63 10.84
C SER A 26 -12.07 -20.78 9.89
N VAL A 27 -12.72 -21.39 8.91
CA VAL A 27 -13.14 -20.70 7.67
C VAL A 27 -14.45 -19.89 7.81
N ALA A 28 -15.46 -20.37 8.55
CA ALA A 28 -16.79 -19.74 8.56
C ALA A 28 -16.91 -18.45 9.39
N ASP A 29 -16.42 -18.43 10.64
CA ASP A 29 -16.35 -17.19 11.45
C ASP A 29 -15.37 -16.18 10.84
N GLY A 30 -14.34 -16.68 10.15
CA GLY A 30 -13.37 -15.88 9.43
C GLY A 30 -14.00 -15.07 8.29
N GLU A 31 -14.87 -15.69 7.49
CA GLU A 31 -15.51 -15.03 6.34
C GLU A 31 -16.40 -13.85 6.76
N HIS A 32 -17.21 -14.01 7.81
CA HIS A 32 -18.04 -12.92 8.32
C HIS A 32 -17.19 -11.75 8.84
N ILE A 33 -16.10 -12.06 9.57
CA ILE A 33 -15.16 -11.06 10.05
C ILE A 33 -14.49 -10.35 8.87
N VAL A 34 -14.01 -11.08 7.85
CA VAL A 34 -13.37 -10.50 6.67
C VAL A 34 -14.34 -9.62 5.89
N ALA A 35 -15.57 -10.07 5.66
CA ALA A 35 -16.63 -9.28 5.03
C ALA A 35 -16.90 -7.98 5.78
N THR A 36 -16.95 -8.05 7.11
CA THR A 36 -17.14 -6.87 7.95
C THR A 36 -15.97 -5.89 7.81
N LEU A 37 -14.73 -6.37 7.79
CA LEU A 37 -13.54 -5.52 7.63
C LEU A 37 -13.50 -4.82 6.26
N PHE A 38 -13.88 -5.51 5.18
CA PHE A 38 -14.02 -4.88 3.86
C PHE A 38 -15.02 -3.73 3.90
N LYS A 39 -16.23 -3.99 4.42
CA LYS A 39 -17.28 -2.97 4.55
C LYS A 39 -16.83 -1.82 5.44
N SER A 40 -16.15 -2.11 6.55
CA SER A 40 -15.60 -1.09 7.44
C SER A 40 -14.60 -0.19 6.74
N TRP A 41 -13.65 -0.76 5.98
CA TRP A 41 -12.71 0.02 5.20
C TRP A 41 -13.43 0.94 4.21
N LEU A 42 -14.36 0.38 3.42
CA LEU A 42 -15.10 1.13 2.40
C LEU A 42 -15.91 2.30 2.98
N ARG A 43 -16.47 2.15 4.18
CA ARG A 43 -17.21 3.23 4.86
C ARG A 43 -16.34 4.41 5.25
N ILE A 44 -15.09 4.16 5.67
CA ILE A 44 -14.17 5.22 6.08
C ILE A 44 -13.19 5.63 4.97
N ARG A 45 -13.17 4.90 3.85
CA ARG A 45 -12.21 5.05 2.75
C ARG A 45 -12.06 6.51 2.33
N ASP A 46 -13.15 7.16 1.93
CA ASP A 46 -13.08 8.53 1.40
C ASP A 46 -12.64 9.54 2.47
N SER A 47 -13.00 9.31 3.73
CA SER A 47 -12.56 10.15 4.86
C SER A 47 -11.07 9.96 5.15
N VAL A 48 -10.55 8.74 5.03
CA VAL A 48 -9.12 8.43 5.17
C VAL A 48 -8.33 9.02 4.00
N LEU A 49 -8.76 8.75 2.75
CA LEU A 49 -8.07 9.20 1.55
C LEU A 49 -8.06 10.74 1.44
N SER A 50 -9.19 11.41 1.68
CA SER A 50 -9.24 12.88 1.64
C SER A 50 -8.29 13.54 2.65
N ARG A 51 -8.09 12.93 3.82
CA ARG A 51 -7.10 13.40 4.79
C ARG A 51 -5.67 13.17 4.31
N LEU A 52 -5.39 12.03 3.69
CA LEU A 52 -4.08 11.80 3.07
C LEU A 52 -3.82 12.83 1.95
N HIS A 53 -4.84 13.23 1.18
CA HIS A 53 -4.74 14.26 0.15
C HIS A 53 -4.50 15.68 0.67
N THR A 54 -4.72 15.96 1.96
CA THR A 54 -4.71 17.32 2.49
C THR A 54 -3.42 17.61 3.27
N PRO A 55 -2.43 18.32 2.70
CA PRO A 55 -1.11 18.51 3.32
C PRO A 55 -1.16 19.24 4.67
N GLN A 56 -2.18 20.07 4.90
CA GLN A 56 -2.35 20.87 6.11
C GLN A 56 -2.93 20.08 7.28
N VAL A 57 -3.44 18.86 7.03
CA VAL A 57 -4.10 18.03 8.02
C VAL A 57 -3.11 16.96 8.48
N ALA A 58 -2.92 16.86 9.80
CA ALA A 58 -2.01 15.87 10.37
C ALA A 58 -2.41 14.43 9.93
N PRO A 59 -1.46 13.63 9.43
CA PRO A 59 -1.73 12.29 8.95
C PRO A 59 -2.17 11.37 10.09
N ILE A 60 -2.99 10.38 9.76
CA ILE A 60 -3.48 9.39 10.71
C ILE A 60 -2.36 8.40 11.01
N LYS A 61 -1.68 8.58 12.15
CA LYS A 61 -0.59 7.71 12.59
C LYS A 61 -1.12 6.62 13.51
N LEU A 62 -1.56 5.51 12.93
CA LEU A 62 -2.06 4.34 13.66
C LEU A 62 -1.15 3.13 13.50
N SER A 63 -0.95 2.39 14.59
CA SER A 63 -0.33 1.06 14.52
C SER A 63 -1.27 0.05 13.85
N ASN A 64 -0.74 -1.09 13.37
CA ASN A 64 -1.57 -2.17 12.81
C ASN A 64 -2.68 -2.64 13.77
N LYS A 65 -2.40 -2.67 15.08
CA LYS A 65 -3.40 -3.03 16.09
C LYS A 65 -4.48 -1.97 16.23
N CYS A 66 -4.13 -0.69 16.08
CA CYS A 66 -5.08 0.41 16.12
C CYS A 66 -5.93 0.45 14.85
N TRP A 67 -5.33 0.26 13.67
CA TRP A 67 -6.08 0.13 12.40
C TRP A 67 -7.10 -1.00 12.46
N ARG A 68 -6.71 -2.18 12.96
CA ARG A 68 -7.65 -3.30 13.14
C ARG A 68 -8.78 -2.93 14.09
N SER A 69 -8.46 -2.38 15.26
CA SER A 69 -9.46 -1.92 16.22
C SER A 69 -10.39 -0.82 15.67
N LEU A 70 -9.89 0.07 14.80
CA LEU A 70 -10.72 1.07 14.14
C LEU A 70 -11.73 0.41 13.18
N LEU A 71 -11.29 -0.55 12.36
CA LEU A 71 -12.18 -1.29 11.47
C LEU A 71 -13.21 -2.12 12.24
N ASP A 72 -12.83 -2.69 13.38
CA ASP A 72 -13.74 -3.43 14.26
C ASP A 72 -14.82 -2.49 14.85
N VAL A 73 -14.44 -1.28 15.26
CA VAL A 73 -15.36 -0.24 15.75
C VAL A 73 -16.34 0.19 14.65
N VAL A 74 -15.83 0.50 13.46
CA VAL A 74 -16.67 0.90 12.31
C VAL A 74 -17.63 -0.22 11.89
N GLY A 75 -17.19 -1.47 12.03
CA GLY A 75 -17.97 -2.65 11.65
C GLY A 75 -18.98 -3.11 12.69
N GLY A 76 -19.04 -2.45 13.85
CA GLY A 76 -19.90 -2.87 14.96
C GLY A 76 -19.47 -4.21 15.59
N LEU A 77 -18.26 -4.70 15.32
CA LEU A 77 -17.74 -5.94 15.92
C LEU A 77 -17.41 -5.77 17.41
N HIS A 78 -17.31 -4.52 17.87
CA HIS A 78 -17.08 -4.20 19.27
C HIS A 78 -18.06 -3.15 19.81
N THR A 79 -19.20 -3.63 20.32
CA THR A 79 -20.25 -2.81 20.93
C THR A 79 -20.06 -2.58 22.43
N GLY A 80 -19.13 -3.32 23.07
CA GLY A 80 -18.88 -3.25 24.51
C GLY A 80 -18.10 -2.00 24.96
N SER A 81 -18.48 -1.46 26.12
CA SER A 81 -17.84 -0.33 26.79
C SER A 81 -16.83 -0.76 27.88
N ALA A 82 -16.32 -1.98 27.84
CA ALA A 82 -15.45 -2.53 28.89
C ALA A 82 -14.05 -1.87 28.89
N LEU A 83 -13.99 -0.62 29.34
CA LEU A 83 -12.81 0.23 29.51
C LEU A 83 -11.80 -0.36 30.50
N GLU A 84 -12.22 -1.36 31.28
CA GLU A 84 -11.35 -2.08 32.22
C GLU A 84 -10.29 -2.94 31.51
N THR A 85 -10.48 -3.24 30.22
CA THR A 85 -9.52 -4.01 29.43
C THR A 85 -8.70 -3.12 28.51
N ARG A 86 -7.41 -3.47 28.31
CA ARG A 86 -6.56 -2.77 27.33
C ARG A 86 -7.14 -2.77 25.90
N SER A 87 -7.95 -3.78 25.57
CA SER A 87 -8.63 -3.87 24.28
C SER A 87 -9.80 -2.88 24.20
N GLY A 88 -10.62 -2.80 25.25
CA GLY A 88 -11.74 -1.86 25.34
C GLY A 88 -11.28 -0.40 25.36
N MET A 89 -10.17 -0.09 26.04
CA MET A 89 -9.53 1.24 25.96
C MET A 89 -9.15 1.58 24.52
N ARG A 90 -8.49 0.65 23.81
CA ARG A 90 -8.10 0.88 22.41
C ARG A 90 -9.32 1.12 21.51
N HIS A 91 -10.41 0.38 21.69
CA HIS A 91 -11.64 0.63 20.94
C HIS A 91 -12.30 1.97 21.30
N ALA A 92 -12.17 2.43 22.55
CA ALA A 92 -12.61 3.78 22.93
C ALA A 92 -11.75 4.86 22.25
N ASP A 93 -10.43 4.70 22.24
CA ASP A 93 -9.52 5.60 21.54
C ASP A 93 -9.82 5.62 20.02
N MET A 94 -10.12 4.48 19.42
CA MET A 94 -10.45 4.42 17.99
C MET A 94 -11.83 5.02 17.67
N ARG A 95 -12.77 5.01 18.61
CA ARG A 95 -14.02 5.79 18.49
C ARG A 95 -13.74 7.28 18.48
N ASP A 96 -12.85 7.75 19.36
CA ASP A 96 -12.43 9.15 19.37
C ASP A 96 -11.77 9.56 18.05
N VAL A 97 -10.90 8.71 17.49
CA VAL A 97 -10.31 8.93 16.16
C VAL A 97 -11.40 9.01 15.08
N LEU A 98 -12.39 8.12 15.09
CA LEU A 98 -13.49 8.12 14.12
C LEU A 98 -14.28 9.46 14.16
N GLU A 99 -14.60 9.94 15.36
CA GLU A 99 -15.41 11.15 15.55
C GLU A 99 -14.60 12.42 15.30
N ASN A 100 -13.46 12.55 15.97
CA ASN A 100 -12.72 13.81 16.03
C ASN A 100 -11.71 13.95 14.89
N THR A 101 -11.18 12.84 14.40
CA THR A 101 -10.20 12.84 13.30
C THR A 101 -10.86 12.61 11.95
N LEU A 102 -11.69 11.58 11.82
CA LEU A 102 -12.38 11.28 10.56
C LEU A 102 -13.67 12.09 10.36
N ARG A 103 -14.17 12.79 11.40
CA ARG A 103 -15.41 13.57 11.36
C ARG A 103 -16.62 12.74 10.93
N ILE A 104 -16.63 11.47 11.33
CA ILE A 104 -17.70 10.54 11.06
C ILE A 104 -18.62 10.51 12.30
N ASP A 105 -19.85 10.98 12.13
CA ASP A 105 -20.84 11.07 13.22
C ASP A 105 -21.40 9.69 13.58
N LYS A 106 -21.65 9.49 14.89
CA LYS A 106 -22.13 8.25 15.53
C LYS A 106 -23.59 7.92 15.29
N GLY A 107 -24.33 8.72 14.52
CA GLY A 107 -25.72 8.41 14.22
C GLY A 107 -25.84 6.96 13.77
N GLY A 108 -26.79 6.18 14.33
CA GLY A 108 -26.97 4.76 14.02
C GLY A 108 -27.05 4.48 12.51
N SER A 109 -27.40 5.51 11.73
CA SER A 109 -27.34 5.53 10.27
C SER A 109 -25.98 5.23 9.64
N PHE A 110 -24.82 5.44 10.30
CA PHE A 110 -23.51 5.23 9.67
C PHE A 110 -23.11 3.75 9.57
N MET A 111 -23.34 2.99 10.65
CA MET A 111 -23.04 1.54 10.65
C MET A 111 -23.98 0.77 9.73
N ASP A 112 -25.21 1.25 9.58
CA ASP A 112 -26.22 0.67 8.68
C ASP A 112 -26.20 1.30 7.28
N ALA A 113 -25.29 2.26 7.04
CA ALA A 113 -25.21 2.94 5.75
C ALA A 113 -24.86 1.93 4.63
N PRO A 114 -25.53 2.04 3.46
CA PRO A 114 -25.18 1.27 2.29
C PRO A 114 -23.74 1.56 1.88
N VAL A 115 -23.00 0.51 1.54
CA VAL A 115 -21.60 0.59 1.17
C VAL A 115 -21.49 0.49 -0.35
N TYR A 116 -20.70 1.37 -0.96
CA TYR A 116 -20.51 1.42 -2.40
C TYR A 116 -19.04 1.22 -2.76
N TRP A 117 -18.81 0.63 -3.94
CA TRP A 117 -17.51 0.60 -4.61
C TRP A 117 -17.70 1.03 -6.05
N GLU A 118 -17.03 2.11 -6.49
CA GLU A 118 -17.18 2.66 -7.85
C GLU A 118 -18.65 2.86 -8.26
N GLY A 119 -19.47 3.34 -7.31
CA GLY A 119 -20.92 3.55 -7.50
C GLY A 119 -21.79 2.27 -7.45
N LYS A 120 -21.20 1.07 -7.35
CA LYS A 120 -21.94 -0.19 -7.20
C LYS A 120 -22.22 -0.50 -5.72
N LEU A 121 -23.47 -0.77 -5.38
CA LEU A 121 -23.87 -1.21 -4.04
C LEU A 121 -23.25 -2.58 -3.73
N ILE A 122 -22.58 -2.68 -2.59
CA ILE A 122 -22.08 -3.93 -2.02
C ILE A 122 -23.19 -4.55 -1.18
N GLY A 123 -23.47 -5.83 -1.42
CA GLY A 123 -24.51 -6.58 -0.68
C GLY A 123 -24.31 -6.50 0.84
N SER A 124 -25.43 -6.49 1.58
CA SER A 124 -25.42 -6.45 3.04
C SER A 124 -24.77 -7.69 3.65
N ASP A 125 -24.94 -8.84 3.00
CA ASP A 125 -24.56 -10.16 3.54
C ASP A 125 -23.36 -10.75 2.78
N GLY A 126 -22.37 -11.20 3.56
CA GLY A 126 -21.20 -11.90 3.01
C GLY A 126 -20.12 -11.00 2.43
N LEU A 127 -19.13 -11.65 1.81
CA LEU A 127 -18.01 -10.99 1.16
C LEU A 127 -18.45 -10.24 -0.10
N PRO A 128 -17.77 -9.13 -0.46
CA PRO A 128 -17.93 -8.53 -1.78
C PRO A 128 -17.61 -9.55 -2.89
N ASP A 129 -18.16 -9.32 -4.08
CA ASP A 129 -17.77 -10.05 -5.29
C ASP A 129 -16.24 -10.15 -5.40
N ALA A 130 -15.71 -11.30 -5.83
CA ALA A 130 -14.27 -11.53 -5.88
C ALA A 130 -13.50 -10.48 -6.74
N SER A 131 -14.15 -9.86 -7.73
CA SER A 131 -13.59 -8.73 -8.48
C SER A 131 -13.45 -7.46 -7.62
N VAL A 132 -14.47 -7.14 -6.83
CA VAL A 132 -14.46 -6.00 -5.89
C VAL A 132 -13.46 -6.24 -4.77
N ALA A 133 -13.45 -7.43 -4.16
CA ALA A 133 -12.51 -7.76 -3.10
C ALA A 133 -11.05 -7.60 -3.58
N ARG A 134 -10.74 -8.11 -4.78
CA ARG A 134 -9.41 -7.93 -5.40
C ARG A 134 -9.09 -6.47 -5.68
N ALA A 135 -10.05 -5.70 -6.17
CA ALA A 135 -9.89 -4.28 -6.44
C ALA A 135 -9.54 -3.48 -5.18
N VAL A 136 -10.28 -3.71 -4.09
CA VAL A 136 -10.05 -3.06 -2.80
C VAL A 136 -8.69 -3.45 -2.21
N LEU A 137 -8.33 -4.74 -2.26
CA LEU A 137 -7.03 -5.21 -1.79
C LEU A 137 -5.88 -4.62 -2.63
N TRP A 138 -6.07 -4.53 -3.95
CA TRP A 138 -5.10 -3.91 -4.84
C TRP A 138 -4.88 -2.44 -4.47
N GLU A 139 -5.95 -1.65 -4.28
CA GLU A 139 -5.85 -0.25 -3.86
C GLU A 139 -5.08 -0.10 -2.55
N LEU A 140 -5.41 -0.92 -1.54
CA LEU A 140 -4.74 -0.91 -0.25
C LEU A 140 -3.25 -1.25 -0.37
N CYS A 141 -2.91 -2.28 -1.16
CA CYS A 141 -1.52 -2.65 -1.43
C CYS A 141 -0.76 -1.54 -2.16
N GLU A 142 -1.38 -0.91 -3.15
CA GLU A 142 -0.78 0.16 -3.93
C GLU A 142 -0.54 1.41 -3.06
N LEU A 143 -1.52 1.84 -2.27
CA LEU A 143 -1.37 2.94 -1.31
C LEU A 143 -0.26 2.66 -0.30
N ASN A 144 -0.24 1.44 0.26
CA ASN A 144 0.79 1.05 1.21
C ASN A 144 2.18 1.08 0.58
N PHE A 145 2.34 0.54 -0.63
CA PHE A 145 3.62 0.58 -1.35
C PHE A 145 4.09 2.01 -1.59
N ARG A 146 3.22 2.89 -2.11
CA ARG A 146 3.59 4.28 -2.42
C ARG A 146 4.01 5.05 -1.17
N HIS A 147 3.26 4.93 -0.08
CA HIS A 147 3.60 5.56 1.20
C HIS A 147 4.85 4.97 1.86
N GLU A 148 5.06 3.66 1.76
CA GLU A 148 6.27 3.02 2.26
C GLU A 148 7.51 3.46 1.50
N LEU A 149 7.41 3.60 0.16
CA LEU A 149 8.47 4.16 -0.66
C LEU A 149 8.76 5.62 -0.27
N GLU A 150 7.75 6.47 -0.15
CA GLU A 150 7.91 7.87 0.24
C GLU A 150 8.52 8.00 1.65
N ALA A 151 8.07 7.18 2.61
CA ALA A 151 8.60 7.18 3.96
C ALA A 151 10.06 6.69 4.00
N LEU A 152 10.38 5.64 3.24
CA LEU A 152 11.76 5.15 3.12
C LEU A 152 12.67 6.18 2.45
N ASP A 153 12.17 6.84 1.40
CA ASP A 153 12.88 7.90 0.69
C ASP A 153 13.26 9.05 1.62
N GLY A 154 12.31 9.51 2.44
CA GLY A 154 12.56 10.60 3.40
C GLY A 154 13.58 10.26 4.50
N VAL A 155 13.89 8.97 4.71
CA VAL A 155 14.93 8.53 5.65
C VAL A 155 16.28 8.40 4.95
N LEU A 156 16.30 7.86 3.72
CA LEU A 156 17.54 7.48 3.05
C LEU A 156 18.06 8.52 2.06
N ASP A 157 17.28 9.50 1.61
CA ASP A 157 17.71 10.45 0.58
C ASP A 157 18.89 11.34 1.03
N GLU A 158 20.00 11.28 0.28
CA GLU A 158 21.18 12.13 0.44
C GLU A 158 21.32 13.19 -0.66
N SER A 159 20.30 13.37 -1.52
CA SER A 159 20.37 14.23 -2.71
C SER A 159 20.59 15.71 -2.42
N LYS A 160 20.27 16.16 -1.20
CA LYS A 160 20.22 17.58 -0.78
C LYS A 160 19.24 18.43 -1.61
N MET A 161 18.33 17.79 -2.36
CA MET A 161 17.27 18.50 -3.09
C MET A 161 16.31 19.17 -2.13
N ALA A 162 15.67 20.25 -2.56
CA ALA A 162 14.56 20.83 -1.82
C ALA A 162 13.42 19.79 -1.72
N TRP A 163 12.71 19.76 -0.59
CA TRP A 163 11.64 18.78 -0.35
C TRP A 163 10.59 18.77 -1.47
N THR A 164 10.24 19.93 -2.02
CA THR A 164 9.29 20.03 -3.14
C THR A 164 9.78 19.31 -4.39
N ASP A 165 11.04 19.52 -4.76
CA ASP A 165 11.63 18.92 -5.96
C ASP A 165 11.81 17.41 -5.76
N ARG A 166 12.18 16.99 -4.54
CA ARG A 166 12.28 15.58 -4.19
C ARG A 166 10.91 14.89 -4.26
N ASN A 167 9.88 15.51 -3.70
CA ASN A 167 8.53 14.99 -3.74
C ASN A 167 8.00 14.91 -5.19
N THR A 168 8.29 15.91 -6.03
CA THR A 168 7.95 15.85 -7.47
C THR A 168 8.68 14.70 -8.18
N LEU A 169 9.94 14.42 -7.83
CA LEU A 169 10.69 13.30 -8.38
C LEU A 169 10.06 11.95 -7.98
N VAL A 170 9.75 11.78 -6.69
CA VAL A 170 9.15 10.55 -6.14
C VAL A 170 7.76 10.29 -6.73
N ASN A 171 6.93 11.32 -6.89
CA ASN A 171 5.60 11.16 -7.46
C ASN A 171 5.58 10.73 -8.94
N GLN A 172 6.74 10.74 -9.63
CA GLN A 172 6.84 10.20 -11.00
C GLN A 172 7.09 8.68 -11.03
N CYS A 173 7.22 8.01 -9.88
CA CYS A 173 7.38 6.56 -9.78
C CYS A 173 6.07 5.79 -10.03
N TRP A 174 4.94 6.46 -10.15
CA TRP A 174 3.62 5.88 -10.37
C TRP A 174 2.74 6.80 -11.21
N VAL A 175 1.56 6.30 -11.60
CA VAL A 175 0.53 7.13 -12.23
C VAL A 175 -0.23 7.90 -11.15
N GLY A 176 -0.44 9.19 -11.37
CA GLY A 176 -1.15 10.09 -10.45
C GLY A 176 -0.29 10.53 -9.25
N LEU A 177 -0.97 10.95 -8.18
CA LEU A 177 -0.33 11.35 -6.93
C LEU A 177 -0.20 10.16 -5.97
N VAL A 178 0.70 10.24 -4.98
CA VAL A 178 0.94 9.19 -3.97
C VAL A 178 -0.35 8.64 -3.33
N ASN A 179 -1.31 9.52 -3.06
CA ASN A 179 -2.58 9.21 -2.40
C ASN A 179 -3.74 8.96 -3.37
N GLN A 180 -3.53 9.14 -4.68
CA GLN A 180 -4.57 9.02 -5.70
C GLN A 180 -4.32 7.74 -6.49
N VAL A 181 -5.04 6.69 -6.10
CA VAL A 181 -5.00 5.40 -6.77
C VAL A 181 -6.31 5.21 -7.52
N ASN A 182 -6.21 4.95 -8.82
CA ASN A 182 -7.35 4.67 -9.68
C ASN A 182 -7.26 3.23 -10.18
N ILE A 183 -8.33 2.45 -9.96
CA ILE A 183 -8.39 1.05 -10.41
C ILE A 183 -8.27 0.92 -11.93
N ALA A 184 -8.72 1.91 -12.70
CA ALA A 184 -8.58 1.91 -14.16
C ALA A 184 -7.10 1.96 -14.60
N GLU A 185 -6.20 2.33 -13.71
CA GLU A 185 -4.75 2.42 -13.93
C GLU A 185 -3.99 1.22 -13.32
N ALA A 186 -4.69 0.21 -12.82
CA ALA A 186 -4.07 -0.93 -12.14
C ALA A 186 -3.12 -1.76 -13.01
N THR A 187 -3.25 -1.65 -14.34
CA THR A 187 -2.39 -2.29 -15.33
C THR A 187 -1.38 -1.32 -15.95
N GLN A 188 -1.20 -0.14 -15.36
CA GLN A 188 -0.21 0.87 -15.74
C GLN A 188 0.88 0.98 -14.66
N GLY A 189 1.81 1.94 -14.81
CA GLY A 189 2.82 2.16 -13.78
C GLY A 189 3.78 0.98 -13.65
N LEU A 190 4.16 0.67 -12.41
CA LEU A 190 4.90 -0.54 -12.05
C LEU A 190 4.04 -1.82 -12.07
N GLY A 191 2.71 -1.68 -12.17
CA GLY A 191 1.78 -2.80 -12.32
C GLY A 191 1.63 -3.29 -13.76
N ALA A 192 2.19 -2.58 -14.76
CA ALA A 192 2.00 -2.94 -16.15
C ALA A 192 2.58 -4.31 -16.51
N THR A 193 1.95 -5.05 -17.43
CA THR A 193 2.37 -6.41 -17.79
C THR A 193 3.72 -6.42 -18.53
N SER A 194 3.93 -5.49 -19.44
CA SER A 194 5.17 -5.34 -20.21
C SER A 194 6.21 -4.56 -19.42
N VAL A 195 7.44 -5.06 -19.37
CA VAL A 195 8.56 -4.31 -18.74
C VAL A 195 8.86 -3.00 -19.47
N VAL A 196 8.55 -2.94 -20.77
CA VAL A 196 8.72 -1.73 -21.58
C VAL A 196 7.74 -0.65 -21.12
N ASP A 197 6.50 -1.02 -20.80
CA ASP A 197 5.48 -0.08 -20.29
C ASP A 197 5.80 0.37 -18.86
N ARG A 198 6.47 -0.49 -18.07
CA ARG A 198 6.99 -0.14 -16.74
C ARG A 198 8.22 0.77 -16.80
N ALA A 199 8.95 0.80 -17.92
CA ALA A 199 10.27 1.45 -18.02
C ALA A 199 10.31 2.92 -17.58
N PRO A 200 9.34 3.79 -17.93
CA PRO A 200 9.34 5.17 -17.46
C PRO A 200 9.32 5.28 -15.92
N PHE A 201 8.51 4.45 -15.26
CA PHE A 201 8.38 4.42 -13.81
C PHE A 201 9.61 3.80 -13.14
N LEU A 202 10.16 2.73 -13.74
CA LEU A 202 11.43 2.12 -13.30
C LEU A 202 12.59 3.10 -13.41
N GLN A 203 12.62 3.95 -14.43
CA GLN A 203 13.65 4.97 -14.59
C GLN A 203 13.55 6.03 -13.48
N MET A 204 12.34 6.41 -13.09
CA MET A 204 12.14 7.34 -11.97
C MET A 204 12.52 6.72 -10.64
N LEU A 205 12.13 5.47 -10.41
CA LEU A 205 12.52 4.71 -9.24
C LEU A 205 14.05 4.56 -9.13
N HIS A 206 14.72 4.33 -10.26
CA HIS A 206 16.18 4.29 -10.36
C HIS A 206 16.83 5.61 -9.97
N LYS A 207 16.31 6.74 -10.45
CA LYS A 207 16.81 8.08 -10.06
C LYS A 207 16.63 8.34 -8.56
N VAL A 208 15.49 7.97 -8.00
CA VAL A 208 15.18 8.11 -6.58
C VAL A 208 16.15 7.28 -5.74
N MET A 209 16.24 5.97 -5.99
CA MET A 209 17.06 5.05 -5.19
C MET A 209 18.56 5.25 -5.35
N ARG A 210 19.01 5.86 -6.45
CA ARG A 210 20.42 6.19 -6.65
C ARG A 210 20.93 7.22 -5.64
N THR A 211 20.08 8.04 -5.06
CA THR A 211 20.49 9.02 -4.05
C THR A 211 20.35 8.52 -2.62
N TRP A 212 19.87 7.29 -2.42
CA TRP A 212 19.73 6.71 -1.09
C TRP A 212 21.09 6.40 -0.47
N GLU A 213 21.22 6.56 0.85
CA GLU A 213 22.38 6.11 1.61
C GLU A 213 22.61 4.59 1.42
N GLY A 214 23.87 4.15 1.52
CA GLY A 214 24.24 2.73 1.53
C GLY A 214 24.89 2.22 0.24
N VAL A 215 25.31 0.95 0.29
CA VAL A 215 26.01 0.27 -0.81
C VAL A 215 25.01 -0.07 -1.91
N LYS A 216 25.24 0.46 -3.10
CA LYS A 216 24.34 0.31 -4.25
C LYS A 216 24.76 -0.86 -5.13
N PRO A 217 23.82 -1.66 -5.66
CA PRO A 217 24.12 -2.63 -6.70
C PRO A 217 24.61 -1.91 -7.96
N ALA A 218 25.39 -2.62 -8.79
CA ALA A 218 26.00 -2.05 -10.00
C ALA A 218 24.96 -1.39 -10.92
N GLU A 219 23.77 -2.00 -11.06
CA GLU A 219 22.68 -1.50 -11.89
C GLU A 219 22.10 -0.15 -11.42
N LEU A 220 22.24 0.20 -10.14
CA LEU A 220 21.85 1.51 -9.62
C LEU A 220 22.93 2.57 -9.88
N VAL A 221 24.20 2.16 -9.97
CA VAL A 221 25.34 3.03 -10.31
C VAL A 221 25.40 3.29 -11.83
N GLU A 222 25.13 2.27 -12.64
CA GLU A 222 25.10 2.35 -14.09
C GLU A 222 23.92 3.18 -14.62
N ALA A 223 24.11 3.85 -15.76
CA ALA A 223 23.04 4.59 -16.42
C ALA A 223 21.86 3.66 -16.77
N PHE A 224 20.64 4.18 -16.60
CA PHE A 224 19.43 3.44 -16.94
C PHE A 224 19.45 3.06 -18.43
N PRO A 225 19.02 1.85 -18.83
CA PRO A 225 19.04 1.41 -20.22
C PRO A 225 18.30 2.36 -21.16
N ASP A 226 18.92 2.74 -22.28
CA ASP A 226 18.29 3.53 -23.34
C ASP A 226 17.78 2.62 -24.48
N THR A 227 16.64 3.01 -25.02
CA THR A 227 15.92 2.44 -26.17
C THR A 227 16.76 2.33 -27.45
N THR A 228 17.78 3.17 -27.60
CA THR A 228 18.70 3.18 -28.76
C THR A 228 19.52 1.90 -28.90
N SER A 229 19.69 1.13 -27.81
CA SER A 229 20.36 -0.17 -27.79
C SER A 229 19.36 -1.32 -27.95
N ALA A 230 18.81 -1.50 -29.16
CA ALA A 230 17.68 -2.39 -29.46
C ALA A 230 17.92 -3.89 -29.18
N HIS A 231 19.17 -4.36 -29.17
CA HIS A 231 19.46 -5.75 -28.79
C HIS A 231 19.37 -5.91 -27.26
N ASN A 232 18.45 -6.76 -26.80
CA ASN A 232 18.24 -7.14 -25.39
C ASN A 232 17.72 -6.03 -24.46
N TYR A 233 17.07 -4.98 -24.98
CA TYR A 233 16.51 -3.89 -24.16
C TYR A 233 15.59 -4.41 -23.04
N SER A 234 14.60 -5.25 -23.38
CA SER A 234 13.67 -5.83 -22.39
C SER A 234 14.38 -6.65 -21.32
N THR A 235 15.36 -7.48 -21.70
CA THR A 235 16.15 -8.28 -20.75
C THR A 235 16.96 -7.41 -19.79
N ARG A 236 17.51 -6.29 -20.29
CA ARG A 236 18.21 -5.31 -19.44
C ARG A 236 17.25 -4.63 -18.48
N LEU A 237 16.06 -4.25 -18.93
CA LEU A 237 15.04 -3.66 -18.06
C LEU A 237 14.59 -4.65 -16.97
N GLU A 238 14.36 -5.92 -17.31
CA GLU A 238 14.00 -6.96 -16.33
C GLU A 238 15.09 -7.12 -15.25
N ARG A 239 16.37 -7.04 -15.65
CA ARG A 239 17.50 -7.06 -14.71
C ARG A 239 17.53 -5.82 -13.82
N VAL A 240 17.32 -4.64 -14.38
CA VAL A 240 17.26 -3.39 -13.60
C VAL A 240 16.11 -3.43 -12.62
N GLU A 241 14.92 -3.83 -13.05
CA GLU A 241 13.75 -3.97 -12.19
C GLU A 241 13.98 -4.94 -11.02
N LEU A 242 14.58 -6.11 -11.29
CA LEU A 242 14.91 -7.06 -10.22
C LEU A 242 15.86 -6.45 -9.19
N ASN A 243 16.90 -5.74 -9.63
CA ASN A 243 17.85 -5.11 -8.73
C ASN A 243 17.26 -3.93 -7.95
N LEU A 244 16.39 -3.13 -8.58
CA LEU A 244 15.64 -2.07 -7.89
C LEU A 244 14.72 -2.67 -6.82
N ALA A 245 13.98 -3.74 -7.16
CA ALA A 245 13.08 -4.41 -6.23
C ALA A 245 13.84 -5.03 -5.04
N LEU A 246 15.00 -5.65 -5.29
CA LEU A 246 15.85 -6.20 -4.24
C LEU A 246 16.39 -5.09 -3.33
N PHE A 247 16.97 -4.04 -3.92
CA PHE A 247 17.53 -2.92 -3.18
C PHE A 247 16.48 -2.22 -2.32
N TYR A 248 15.27 -1.99 -2.86
CA TYR A 248 14.14 -1.48 -2.09
C TYR A 248 13.79 -2.38 -0.91
N CYS A 249 13.54 -3.67 -1.17
CA CYS A 249 13.11 -4.60 -0.12
C CYS A 249 14.16 -4.73 0.99
N GLU A 250 15.44 -4.77 0.63
CA GLU A 250 16.55 -4.84 1.58
C GLU A 250 16.68 -3.54 2.38
N SER A 251 16.65 -2.39 1.72
CA SER A 251 16.70 -1.07 2.37
C SER A 251 15.54 -0.91 3.36
N PHE A 252 14.33 -1.29 2.94
CA PHE A 252 13.14 -1.24 3.80
C PHE A 252 13.27 -2.16 5.02
N LEU A 253 13.75 -3.40 4.81
CA LEU A 253 13.97 -4.35 5.90
C LEU A 253 15.02 -3.83 6.89
N ASN A 254 16.10 -3.22 6.39
CA ASN A 254 17.15 -2.66 7.24
C ASN A 254 16.67 -1.47 8.07
N VAL A 255 15.84 -0.59 7.49
CA VAL A 255 15.32 0.60 8.19
C VAL A 255 14.18 0.25 9.14
N TYR A 256 13.23 -0.58 8.71
CA TYR A 256 11.97 -0.81 9.44
C TYR A 256 11.86 -2.19 10.10
N GLY A 257 12.80 -3.11 9.86
CA GLY A 257 12.83 -4.42 10.50
C GLY A 257 11.70 -5.38 10.07
N ARG A 258 10.99 -5.08 8.98
CA ARG A 258 9.90 -5.91 8.44
C ARG A 258 9.95 -5.98 6.92
N ALA A 259 9.17 -6.90 6.34
CA ALA A 259 8.98 -6.97 4.90
C ALA A 259 8.28 -5.70 4.37
N ALA A 260 8.72 -5.25 3.19
CA ALA A 260 8.10 -4.16 2.45
C ALA A 260 6.83 -4.62 1.74
N SER A 261 5.91 -3.69 1.56
CA SER A 261 4.84 -3.75 0.58
C SER A 261 5.44 -3.58 -0.82
N VAL A 262 4.86 -4.23 -1.82
CA VAL A 262 5.35 -4.21 -3.20
C VAL A 262 4.21 -3.93 -4.18
N PRO A 263 4.47 -3.48 -5.42
CA PRO A 263 3.44 -3.32 -6.43
C PRO A 263 2.68 -4.63 -6.67
N HIS A 264 1.36 -4.54 -6.84
CA HIS A 264 0.49 -5.68 -7.13
C HIS A 264 -0.16 -5.52 -8.51
N HIS A 265 -0.51 -6.65 -9.13
CA HIS A 265 -1.27 -6.70 -10.37
C HIS A 265 -2.67 -7.22 -10.06
N LEU A 266 -3.70 -6.58 -10.63
CA LEU A 266 -5.11 -6.95 -10.46
C LEU A 266 -5.52 -8.20 -11.26
#